data_AF-A0A3D6BUK6-F1
#
_entry.id   AF-A0A3D6BUK6-F1
#
_cell.length_a   1.000
_cell.length_b   1.000
_cell.length_c   1.000
_cell.angle_alpha   90.00
_cell.angle_beta   90.00
_cell.angle_gamma   90.00
#
_symmetry.space_group_name_H-M   'P 1'
#
loop_
_entity.id
_entity.type
_entity.pdbx_description
1 polymer ?
#
loop_
_entity_poly.entity_id
_entity_poly.type
_entity_poly.pdbx_seq_one_letter_code
_entity_poly.pdbx_strand_id
1 'polypeptide(L)'
;EEVLNEILPEAFAVVKETAKRFVNNTEITVTASTYDRELSGEKDYVSLDNEKAIWSNSWDAAGKPITWDMVHYDVQLIGGIAMHQGKIAEMQTGEGKTLVATLPMYLNALAGKGVHLVTVNDYLAKRDSAWMAPIFQFHGLTVDCIDYHQPNSAARKKAYLADITYGTNNEFGFDYLRDNMAHSPNDLVQRPHHFAIVDEVDSVLV
;
A
#
# COMPACT_ATOMS: atom_id res chain seq x y z
N GLU A 1 9.38 15.54 7.08
CA GLU A 1 9.02 14.97 8.38
C GLU A 1 8.12 15.93 9.15
N GLU A 2 8.54 17.17 9.42
CA GLU A 2 7.69 18.18 10.10
C GLU A 2 6.28 18.32 9.49
N VAL A 3 6.19 18.51 8.17
CA VAL A 3 4.90 18.61 7.45
C VAL A 3 4.08 17.32 7.57
N LEU A 4 4.72 16.14 7.58
CA LEU A 4 3.99 14.87 7.73
C LEU A 4 3.42 14.72 9.14
N ASN A 5 4.15 15.16 10.15
CA ASN A 5 3.66 15.18 11.53
C ASN A 5 2.50 16.19 11.72
N GLU A 6 2.55 17.33 11.01
CA GLU A 6 1.49 18.33 11.03
C GLU A 6 0.17 17.77 10.47
N ILE A 7 0.22 17.11 9.31
CA ILE A 7 -0.98 16.56 8.63
C ILE A 7 -1.37 15.14 9.09
N LEU A 8 -0.63 14.55 10.04
CA LEU A 8 -0.85 13.18 10.49
C LEU A 8 -2.30 12.94 10.94
N PRO A 9 -2.91 13.80 11.78
CA PRO A 9 -4.28 13.57 12.25
C PRO A 9 -5.28 13.54 11.09
N GLU A 10 -5.18 14.47 10.15
CA GLU A 10 -6.04 14.55 8.97
C GLU A 10 -5.84 13.33 8.06
N ALA A 11 -4.59 12.95 7.78
CA ALA A 11 -4.29 11.79 6.93
C ALA A 11 -4.85 10.49 7.52
N PHE A 12 -4.71 10.30 8.83
CA PHE A 12 -5.24 9.11 9.52
C PHE A 12 -6.77 9.13 9.56
N ALA A 13 -7.38 10.30 9.75
CA ALA A 13 -8.83 10.47 9.70
C ALA A 13 -9.39 10.13 8.31
N VAL A 14 -8.70 10.54 7.23
CA VAL A 14 -9.09 10.22 5.85
C VAL A 14 -9.11 8.71 5.62
N VAL A 15 -8.05 7.99 6.01
CA VAL A 15 -7.97 6.53 5.85
C VAL A 15 -9.06 5.84 6.68
N LYS A 16 -9.24 6.22 7.95
CA LYS A 16 -10.26 5.64 8.84
C LYS A 16 -11.68 5.90 8.34
N GLU A 17 -11.96 7.10 7.84
CA GLU A 17 -13.26 7.46 7.29
C GLU A 17 -13.53 6.69 5.98
N THR A 18 -12.54 6.54 5.10
CA THR A 18 -12.67 5.70 3.90
C THR A 18 -12.95 4.24 4.26
N ALA A 19 -12.19 3.65 5.19
CA ALA A 19 -12.43 2.31 5.69
C ALA A 19 -13.87 2.16 6.22
N LYS A 20 -14.33 3.12 7.03
CA LYS A 20 -15.72 3.17 7.53
C LYS A 20 -16.76 3.25 6.42
N ARG A 21 -16.51 3.98 5.33
CA ARG A 21 -17.45 4.05 4.20
C ARG A 21 -17.56 2.73 3.47
N PHE A 22 -16.45 2.02 3.25
CA PHE A 22 -16.46 0.69 2.65
C PHE A 22 -17.17 -0.35 3.52
N VAL A 23 -17.11 -0.22 4.86
CA VAL A 23 -17.89 -1.08 5.76
C VAL A 23 -19.41 -0.81 5.65
N ASN A 24 -19.80 0.46 5.59
CA ASN A 24 -21.22 0.83 5.66
C ASN A 24 -21.95 0.81 4.32
N ASN A 25 -21.23 0.67 3.19
CA ASN A 25 -21.82 0.71 1.87
C ASN A 25 -21.22 -0.40 1.01
N THR A 26 -22.08 -1.15 0.31
CA THR A 26 -21.63 -2.15 -0.67
C THR A 26 -20.96 -1.49 -1.88
N GLU A 27 -21.36 -0.26 -2.18
CA GLU A 27 -20.83 0.55 -3.27
C GLU A 27 -20.70 2.02 -2.83
N ILE A 28 -19.63 2.69 -3.25
CA ILE A 28 -19.41 4.12 -3.05
C ILE A 28 -19.37 4.80 -4.42
N THR A 29 -20.28 5.74 -4.65
CA THR A 29 -20.33 6.51 -5.90
C THR A 29 -19.66 7.86 -5.75
N VAL A 30 -18.70 8.15 -6.63
CA VAL A 30 -17.98 9.44 -6.70
C VAL A 30 -18.00 9.99 -8.12
N THR A 31 -17.63 11.27 -8.29
CA THR A 31 -17.37 11.81 -9.63
C THR A 31 -16.09 11.20 -10.17
N ALA A 32 -16.15 10.61 -11.37
CA ALA A 32 -15.04 9.89 -11.97
C ALA A 32 -13.87 10.83 -12.32
N SER A 33 -12.72 10.60 -11.70
CA SER A 33 -11.43 11.17 -12.09
C SER A 33 -10.83 10.43 -13.29
N THR A 34 -9.71 10.94 -13.82
CA THR A 34 -8.91 10.22 -14.83
C THR A 34 -8.40 8.89 -14.28
N TYR A 35 -7.98 8.89 -13.02
CA TYR A 35 -7.43 7.69 -12.38
C TYR A 35 -8.49 6.59 -12.21
N ASP A 36 -9.72 6.95 -11.84
CA ASP A 36 -10.83 5.99 -11.76
C ASP A 36 -11.09 5.31 -13.11
N ARG A 37 -10.97 6.07 -14.21
CA ARG A 37 -11.19 5.56 -15.56
C ARG A 37 -10.11 4.57 -15.97
N GLU A 38 -8.85 4.86 -15.65
CA GLU A 38 -7.74 3.93 -15.85
C GLU A 38 -7.93 2.66 -15.01
N LEU A 39 -8.26 2.82 -13.72
CA LEU A 39 -8.43 1.70 -12.81
C LEU A 39 -9.58 0.78 -13.22
N SER A 40 -10.69 1.34 -13.73
CA SER A 40 -11.85 0.56 -14.17
C SER A 40 -11.56 -0.44 -15.30
N GLY A 41 -10.47 -0.24 -16.05
CA GLY A 41 -10.01 -1.19 -17.08
C GLY A 41 -9.15 -2.32 -16.53
N GLU A 42 -8.58 -2.16 -15.33
CA GLU A 42 -7.62 -3.08 -14.74
C GLU A 42 -8.14 -3.80 -13.49
N LYS A 43 -9.09 -3.20 -12.78
CA LYS A 43 -9.58 -3.63 -11.46
C LYS A 43 -11.08 -3.85 -11.47
N ASP A 44 -11.51 -4.94 -10.86
CA ASP A 44 -12.91 -5.38 -10.78
C ASP A 44 -13.75 -4.60 -9.75
N TYR A 45 -13.10 -3.93 -8.79
CA TYR A 45 -13.78 -3.10 -7.78
C TYR A 45 -14.08 -1.67 -8.21
N VAL A 46 -13.74 -1.27 -9.43
CA VAL A 46 -14.10 0.06 -9.97
C VAL A 46 -14.86 -0.11 -11.27
N SER A 47 -16.07 0.43 -11.33
CA SER A 47 -16.86 0.50 -12.55
C SER A 47 -17.27 1.93 -12.85
N LEU A 48 -17.61 2.21 -14.11
CA LEU A 48 -18.02 3.53 -14.55
C LEU A 48 -19.49 3.55 -14.95
N ASP A 49 -20.21 4.57 -14.48
CA ASP A 49 -21.53 4.95 -14.96
C ASP A 49 -21.48 6.41 -15.39
N ASN A 50 -21.31 6.64 -16.70
CA ASN A 50 -21.19 7.96 -17.30
C ASN A 50 -20.04 8.82 -16.69
N GLU A 51 -20.41 9.81 -15.87
CA GLU A 51 -19.50 10.72 -15.16
C GLU A 51 -19.21 10.27 -13.72
N LYS A 52 -19.71 9.09 -13.32
CA LYS A 52 -19.52 8.52 -11.99
C LYS A 52 -18.61 7.31 -12.03
N ALA A 53 -17.81 7.19 -10.97
CA ALA A 53 -17.08 5.97 -10.64
C ALA A 53 -17.79 5.31 -9.45
N ILE A 54 -18.03 4.00 -9.56
CA ILE A 54 -18.68 3.18 -8.55
C ILE A 54 -17.62 2.22 -8.01
N TRP A 55 -17.30 2.39 -6.73
CA TRP A 55 -16.30 1.60 -6.01
C TRP A 55 -16.99 0.52 -5.18
N SER A 56 -16.75 -0.75 -5.49
CA SER A 56 -17.25 -1.90 -4.74
C SER A 56 -16.50 -2.06 -3.42
N ASN A 57 -17.20 -2.47 -2.35
CA ASN A 57 -16.55 -2.86 -1.10
C ASN A 57 -16.06 -4.31 -1.08
N SER A 58 -16.21 -5.04 -2.19
CA SER A 58 -15.79 -6.43 -2.32
C SER A 58 -14.99 -6.65 -3.59
N TRP A 59 -13.90 -7.42 -3.49
CA TRP A 59 -12.99 -7.74 -4.60
C TRP A 59 -12.22 -9.04 -4.40
N ASP A 60 -11.54 -9.49 -5.44
CA ASP A 60 -10.57 -10.58 -5.34
C ASP A 60 -9.23 -10.08 -4.77
N ALA A 61 -8.76 -10.70 -3.68
CA ALA A 61 -7.42 -10.51 -3.14
C ALA A 61 -6.62 -11.81 -3.25
N ALA A 62 -5.85 -11.93 -4.32
CA ALA A 62 -5.00 -13.08 -4.61
C ALA A 62 -5.77 -14.42 -4.69
N GLY A 63 -6.89 -14.43 -5.42
CA GLY A 63 -7.73 -15.60 -5.67
C GLY A 63 -8.77 -15.87 -4.58
N LYS A 64 -8.93 -14.96 -3.62
CA LYS A 64 -9.93 -15.05 -2.56
C LYS A 64 -10.87 -13.83 -2.62
N PRO A 65 -12.19 -14.03 -2.75
CA PRO A 65 -13.14 -12.93 -2.60
C PRO A 65 -13.10 -12.44 -1.16
N ILE A 66 -12.96 -11.13 -1.03
CA ILE A 66 -12.98 -10.42 0.25
C ILE A 66 -14.03 -9.33 0.20
N THR A 67 -14.65 -9.05 1.32
CA THR A 67 -15.51 -7.89 1.54
C THR A 67 -14.87 -7.07 2.64
N TRP A 68 -14.74 -5.77 2.43
CA TRP A 68 -14.17 -4.87 3.41
C TRP A 68 -15.13 -4.68 4.59
N ASP A 69 -14.74 -5.19 5.76
CA ASP A 69 -15.53 -5.18 7.00
C ASP A 69 -14.75 -4.57 8.18
N MET A 70 -13.68 -3.82 7.89
CA MET A 70 -12.75 -3.32 8.91
C MET A 70 -12.81 -1.79 9.10
N VAL A 71 -12.77 -1.35 10.36
CA VAL A 71 -12.55 0.06 10.75
C VAL A 71 -11.47 0.10 11.84
N HIS A 72 -10.55 1.05 11.73
CA HIS A 72 -9.46 1.18 12.70
C HIS A 72 -9.96 1.46 14.12
N TYR A 73 -9.50 0.66 15.08
CA TYR A 73 -9.63 0.92 16.52
C TYR A 73 -8.62 1.97 16.99
N ASP A 74 -8.87 2.57 18.16
CA ASP A 74 -8.01 3.63 18.68
C ASP A 74 -6.58 3.16 18.97
N VAL A 75 -6.42 1.91 19.45
CA VAL A 75 -5.10 1.29 19.64
C VAL A 75 -4.33 1.11 18.32
N GLN A 76 -5.06 0.91 17.21
CA GLN A 76 -4.45 0.79 15.88
C GLN A 76 -3.97 2.15 15.37
N LEU A 77 -4.65 3.26 15.73
CA LEU A 77 -4.16 4.62 15.45
C LEU A 77 -2.84 4.88 16.19
N ILE A 78 -2.73 4.45 17.45
CA ILE A 78 -1.49 4.55 18.24
C ILE A 78 -0.36 3.75 17.58
N GLY A 79 -0.65 2.53 17.14
CA GLY A 79 0.30 1.69 16.39
C GLY A 79 0.79 2.37 15.11
N GLY A 80 -0.14 2.96 14.34
CA GLY A 80 0.19 3.71 13.12
C GLY A 80 1.09 4.93 13.38
N ILE A 81 0.85 5.67 14.48
CA ILE A 81 1.70 6.79 14.90
C ILE A 81 3.11 6.29 15.22
N ALA A 82 3.22 5.19 15.98
CA ALA A 82 4.53 4.61 16.33
C ALA A 82 5.32 4.18 15.08
N MET A 83 4.65 3.54 14.11
CA MET A 83 5.26 3.16 12.82
C MET A 83 5.71 4.38 12.02
N HIS A 84 4.90 5.45 11.94
CA HIS A 84 5.28 6.70 11.28
C HIS A 84 6.54 7.33 11.92
N GLN A 85 6.66 7.25 13.25
CA GLN A 85 7.81 7.74 14.00
C GLN A 85 9.08 6.86 13.88
N GLY A 86 9.08 5.86 12.99
CA GLY A 86 10.22 4.96 12.78
C GLY A 86 10.49 4.02 13.96
N LYS A 87 9.46 3.69 14.75
CA LYS A 87 9.57 2.79 15.90
C LYS A 87 8.97 1.42 15.59
N ILE A 88 9.36 0.42 16.37
CA ILE A 88 8.70 -0.88 16.38
C ILE A 88 7.38 -0.76 17.15
N ALA A 89 6.27 -1.01 16.47
CA ALA A 89 4.96 -1.12 17.08
C ALA A 89 4.68 -2.60 17.40
N GLU A 90 4.94 -3.02 18.64
CA GLU A 90 4.65 -4.39 19.09
C GLU A 90 3.15 -4.57 19.25
N MET A 91 2.56 -5.40 18.38
CA MET A 91 1.14 -5.73 18.39
C MET A 91 0.99 -7.25 18.34
N GLN A 92 0.14 -7.80 19.20
CA GLN A 92 -0.11 -9.25 19.25
C GLN A 92 -0.73 -9.74 17.94
N THR A 93 -0.56 -11.02 17.64
CA THR A 93 -1.20 -11.65 16.47
C THR A 93 -2.72 -11.49 16.57
N GLY A 94 -3.34 -11.00 15.50
CA GLY A 94 -4.78 -10.72 15.46
C GLY A 94 -5.17 -9.27 15.75
N GLU A 95 -4.24 -8.42 16.21
CA GLU A 95 -4.50 -6.98 16.45
C GLU A 95 -4.62 -6.14 15.16
N GLY A 96 -4.50 -6.78 13.98
CA GLY A 96 -4.71 -6.13 12.68
C GLY A 96 -3.52 -5.31 12.17
N LYS A 97 -2.28 -5.83 12.32
CA LYS A 97 -1.04 -5.20 11.82
C LYS A 97 -1.16 -4.72 10.35
N THR A 98 -1.74 -5.54 9.48
CA THR A 98 -1.97 -5.22 8.06
C THR A 98 -2.82 -3.96 7.88
N LEU A 99 -3.93 -3.86 8.63
CA LEU A 99 -4.81 -2.68 8.60
C LEU A 99 -4.11 -1.46 9.20
N VAL A 100 -3.36 -1.62 10.29
CA VAL A 100 -2.62 -0.53 10.96
C VAL A 100 -1.62 0.10 10.01
N ALA A 101 -0.88 -0.70 9.24
CA ALA A 101 0.13 -0.23 8.30
C ALA A 101 -0.43 0.73 7.23
N THR A 102 -1.72 0.62 6.87
CA THR A 102 -2.34 1.54 5.90
C THR A 102 -2.27 3.02 6.31
N LEU A 103 -2.29 3.32 7.61
CA LEU A 103 -2.25 4.68 8.14
C LEU A 103 -0.91 5.38 7.84
N PRO A 104 0.25 4.89 8.34
CA PRO A 104 1.55 5.49 8.03
C PRO A 104 1.94 5.32 6.56
N MET A 105 1.47 4.28 5.85
CA MET A 105 1.74 4.12 4.42
C MET A 105 1.07 5.23 3.61
N TYR A 106 -0.22 5.49 3.85
CA TYR A 106 -0.94 6.59 3.18
C TYR A 106 -0.25 7.92 3.46
N LEU A 107 0.01 8.24 4.74
CA LEU A 107 0.66 9.50 5.13
C LEU A 107 2.01 9.71 4.44
N ASN A 108 2.90 8.73 4.49
CA ASN A 108 4.24 8.86 3.89
C ASN A 108 4.21 8.82 2.36
N ALA A 109 3.23 8.14 1.75
CA ALA A 109 3.06 8.11 0.30
C ALA A 109 2.69 9.49 -0.28
N LEU A 110 2.00 10.35 0.48
CA LEU A 110 1.69 11.73 0.07
C LEU A 110 2.94 12.57 -0.25
N ALA A 111 4.13 12.17 0.21
CA ALA A 111 5.37 12.84 -0.14
C ALA A 111 5.83 12.57 -1.59
N GLY A 112 5.23 11.62 -2.31
CA GLY A 112 5.59 11.24 -3.68
C GLY A 112 6.98 10.60 -3.81
N LYS A 113 7.59 10.21 -2.69
CA LYS A 113 8.94 9.62 -2.62
C LYS A 113 8.93 8.11 -2.47
N GLY A 114 7.75 7.53 -2.23
CA GLY A 114 7.58 6.09 -2.10
C GLY A 114 7.55 5.54 -0.69
N VAL A 115 6.79 4.47 -0.53
CA VAL A 115 6.74 3.67 0.70
C VAL A 115 6.91 2.20 0.36
N HIS A 116 7.79 1.51 1.08
CA HIS A 116 7.97 0.07 0.96
C HIS A 116 7.28 -0.66 2.13
N LEU A 117 6.40 -1.62 1.84
CA LEU A 117 5.97 -2.61 2.83
C LEU A 117 6.74 -3.90 2.60
N VAL A 118 7.59 -4.25 3.56
CA VAL A 118 8.44 -5.45 3.54
C VAL A 118 7.78 -6.54 4.36
N THR A 119 7.63 -7.72 3.78
CA THR A 119 7.14 -8.93 4.48
C THR A 119 8.06 -10.13 4.21
N VAL A 120 7.75 -11.26 4.84
CA VAL A 120 8.61 -12.46 4.87
C VAL A 120 8.41 -13.41 3.69
N ASN A 121 7.26 -13.38 3.00
CA ASN A 121 7.01 -14.26 1.86
C ASN A 121 6.13 -13.63 0.77
N ASP A 122 6.23 -14.19 -0.43
CA ASP A 122 5.63 -13.64 -1.65
C ASP A 122 4.10 -13.69 -1.62
N TYR A 123 3.52 -14.74 -1.03
CA TYR A 123 2.09 -14.87 -0.86
C TYR A 123 1.52 -13.73 -0.01
N LEU A 124 2.14 -13.43 1.15
CA LEU A 124 1.72 -12.32 2.00
C LEU A 124 1.85 -10.98 1.26
N ALA A 125 2.96 -10.76 0.54
CA ALA A 125 3.17 -9.52 -0.21
C ALA A 125 2.08 -9.29 -1.27
N LYS A 126 1.77 -10.34 -2.05
CA LYS A 126 0.74 -10.32 -3.10
C LYS A 126 -0.68 -10.20 -2.53
N ARG A 127 -0.97 -10.96 -1.48
CA ARG A 127 -2.28 -10.92 -0.80
C ARG A 127 -2.54 -9.54 -0.20
N ASP A 128 -1.59 -9.01 0.57
CA ASP A 128 -1.80 -7.78 1.32
C ASP A 128 -1.79 -6.54 0.42
N SER A 129 -1.00 -6.55 -0.66
CA SER A 129 -1.08 -5.51 -1.69
C SER A 129 -2.46 -5.49 -2.37
N ALA A 130 -2.97 -6.66 -2.80
CA ALA A 130 -4.29 -6.76 -3.42
C ALA A 130 -5.42 -6.42 -2.43
N TRP A 131 -5.29 -6.84 -1.17
CA TRP A 131 -6.28 -6.58 -0.13
C TRP A 131 -6.34 -5.10 0.23
N MET A 132 -5.22 -4.43 0.49
CA MET A 132 -5.24 -3.03 0.94
C MET A 132 -5.33 -2.01 -0.21
N ALA A 133 -5.08 -2.42 -1.47
CA ALA A 133 -5.01 -1.52 -2.61
C ALA A 133 -6.18 -0.52 -2.73
N PRO A 134 -7.46 -0.92 -2.60
CA PRO A 134 -8.57 0.02 -2.77
C PRO A 134 -8.58 1.17 -1.76
N ILE A 135 -8.05 0.97 -0.54
CA ILE A 135 -7.95 2.05 0.46
C ILE A 135 -7.02 3.17 -0.02
N PHE A 136 -5.97 2.84 -0.75
CA PHE A 136 -5.02 3.82 -1.29
C PHE A 136 -5.48 4.37 -2.65
N GLN A 137 -5.94 3.48 -3.53
CA GLN A 137 -6.33 3.84 -4.89
C GLN A 137 -7.60 4.68 -4.94
N PHE A 138 -8.51 4.53 -3.98
CA PHE A 138 -9.66 5.43 -3.82
C PHE A 138 -9.22 6.89 -3.64
N HIS A 139 -8.01 7.12 -3.12
CA HIS A 139 -7.40 8.44 -2.94
C HIS A 139 -6.37 8.80 -4.01
N GLY A 140 -6.35 8.06 -5.13
CA GLY A 140 -5.46 8.36 -6.26
C GLY A 140 -4.02 7.85 -6.12
N LEU A 141 -3.71 7.07 -5.08
CA LEU A 141 -2.38 6.49 -4.90
C LEU A 141 -2.26 5.16 -5.63
N THR A 142 -1.12 4.94 -6.25
CA THR A 142 -0.77 3.70 -6.94
C THR A 142 -0.13 2.68 -6.00
N VAL A 143 -0.50 1.41 -6.18
CA VAL A 143 0.00 0.28 -5.37
C VAL A 143 0.45 -0.83 -6.30
N ASP A 144 1.63 -1.39 -6.05
CA ASP A 144 2.13 -2.56 -6.76
C ASP A 144 2.95 -3.47 -5.82
N CYS A 145 3.20 -4.70 -6.24
CA CYS A 145 4.02 -5.67 -5.52
C CYS A 145 5.13 -6.19 -6.44
N ILE A 146 6.37 -6.05 -5.99
CA ILE A 146 7.54 -6.40 -6.81
C ILE A 146 7.58 -7.90 -7.14
N ASP A 147 7.05 -8.75 -6.24
CA ASP A 147 7.01 -10.21 -6.39
C ASP A 147 6.05 -10.70 -7.51
N TYR A 148 5.28 -9.81 -8.15
CA TYR A 148 4.58 -10.13 -9.40
C TYR A 148 5.48 -10.10 -10.64
N HIS A 149 6.62 -9.42 -10.55
CA HIS A 149 7.38 -8.99 -11.71
C HIS A 149 8.76 -9.64 -11.75
N GLN A 150 9.20 -10.01 -12.95
CA GLN A 150 10.56 -10.51 -13.14
C GLN A 150 11.59 -9.44 -12.77
N PRO A 151 12.69 -9.81 -12.09
CA PRO A 151 13.84 -8.94 -11.87
C PRO A 151 14.32 -8.18 -13.10
N ASN A 152 14.82 -6.95 -12.90
CA ASN A 152 15.39 -6.09 -13.94
C ASN A 152 14.48 -5.83 -15.16
N SER A 153 13.18 -6.06 -15.01
CA SER A 153 12.20 -5.80 -16.06
C SER A 153 11.61 -4.38 -15.95
N ALA A 154 11.04 -3.88 -17.06
CA ALA A 154 10.30 -2.61 -17.05
C ALA A 154 9.12 -2.63 -16.06
N ALA A 155 8.46 -3.78 -15.88
CA ALA A 155 7.38 -3.94 -14.92
C ALA A 155 7.89 -3.86 -13.47
N ARG A 156 9.06 -4.42 -13.18
CA ARG A 156 9.73 -4.27 -11.87
C ARG A 156 10.04 -2.81 -11.55
N LYS A 157 10.56 -2.07 -12.52
CA LYS A 157 10.78 -0.62 -12.41
C LYS A 157 9.46 0.14 -12.19
N LYS A 158 8.40 -0.21 -12.92
CA LYS A 158 7.05 0.37 -12.70
C LYS A 158 6.55 0.11 -11.28
N ALA A 159 6.78 -1.07 -10.71
CA ALA A 159 6.38 -1.39 -9.34
C ALA A 159 7.06 -0.52 -8.28
N TYR A 160 8.35 -0.19 -8.47
CA TYR A 160 9.05 0.78 -7.61
C TYR A 160 8.64 2.24 -7.85
N LEU A 161 8.03 2.55 -8.99
CA LEU A 161 7.50 3.88 -9.28
C LEU A 161 6.10 4.10 -8.70
N ALA A 162 5.40 3.03 -8.30
CA ALA A 162 4.14 3.15 -7.56
C ALA A 162 4.33 3.95 -6.26
N ASP A 163 3.30 4.61 -5.75
CA ASP A 163 3.39 5.36 -4.49
C ASP A 163 3.68 4.42 -3.30
N ILE A 164 3.13 3.21 -3.38
CA ILE A 164 3.29 2.15 -2.39
C ILE A 164 3.76 0.87 -3.10
N THR A 165 4.85 0.31 -2.60
CA THR A 165 5.47 -0.90 -3.14
C THR A 165 5.50 -1.98 -2.06
N TYR A 166 4.81 -3.09 -2.29
CA TYR A 166 4.91 -4.29 -1.45
C TYR A 166 6.04 -5.18 -1.97
N GLY A 167 6.66 -5.93 -1.06
CA GLY A 167 7.63 -6.93 -1.47
C GLY A 167 8.21 -7.76 -0.33
N THR A 168 8.91 -8.82 -0.70
CA THR A 168 9.70 -9.60 0.25
C THR A 168 11.03 -8.92 0.60
N ASN A 169 11.51 -9.13 1.83
CA ASN A 169 12.82 -8.64 2.29
C ASN A 169 13.96 -9.03 1.35
N ASN A 170 13.96 -10.29 0.90
CA ASN A 170 14.97 -10.81 -0.03
C ASN A 170 14.95 -10.06 -1.37
N GLU A 171 13.78 -9.84 -1.94
CA GLU A 171 13.64 -9.21 -3.25
C GLU A 171 14.02 -7.71 -3.24
N PHE A 172 13.67 -6.97 -2.19
CA PHE A 172 14.15 -5.59 -2.01
C PHE A 172 15.69 -5.53 -1.90
N GLY A 173 16.29 -6.45 -1.14
CA GLY A 173 17.74 -6.53 -1.00
C GLY A 173 18.44 -6.94 -2.29
N PHE A 174 17.92 -7.94 -3.01
CA PHE A 174 18.48 -8.38 -4.28
C PHE A 174 18.38 -7.32 -5.36
N ASP A 175 17.30 -6.56 -5.44
CA ASP A 175 17.21 -5.42 -6.36
C ASP A 175 18.25 -4.36 -6.05
N TYR A 176 18.47 -4.03 -4.78
CA TYR A 176 19.53 -3.09 -4.41
C TYR A 176 20.91 -3.57 -4.87
N LEU A 177 21.22 -4.86 -4.68
CA LEU A 177 22.47 -5.44 -5.15
C LEU A 177 22.57 -5.43 -6.68
N ARG A 178 21.50 -5.77 -7.39
CA ARG A 178 21.44 -5.76 -8.86
C ARG A 178 21.65 -4.35 -9.41
N ASP A 179 21.03 -3.35 -8.80
CA ASP A 179 21.17 -1.93 -9.17
C ASP A 179 22.61 -1.45 -9.01
N ASN A 180 23.33 -1.89 -7.98
CA ASN A 180 24.75 -1.56 -7.79
C ASN A 180 25.70 -2.34 -8.73
N MET A 181 25.20 -3.32 -9.47
CA MET A 181 25.93 -4.04 -10.53
C MET A 181 25.51 -3.60 -11.94
N ALA A 182 24.56 -2.67 -12.07
CA ALA A 182 24.06 -2.21 -13.36
C ALA A 182 25.12 -1.45 -14.16
N HIS A 183 25.10 -1.63 -15.48
CA HIS A 183 26.04 -0.96 -16.39
C HIS A 183 25.60 0.46 -16.77
N SER A 184 24.30 0.77 -16.62
CA SER A 184 23.72 2.06 -16.97
C SER A 184 22.66 2.49 -15.94
N PRO A 185 22.50 3.80 -15.67
CA PRO A 185 21.42 4.32 -14.83
C PRO A 185 20.02 3.93 -15.31
N ASN A 186 19.84 3.66 -16.61
CA ASN A 186 18.55 3.26 -17.16
C ASN A 186 18.12 1.86 -16.72
N ASP A 187 19.09 1.01 -16.37
CA ASP A 187 18.87 -0.38 -15.94
C ASP A 187 18.48 -0.48 -14.46
N LEU A 188 18.62 0.61 -13.70
CA LEU A 188 18.20 0.67 -12.30
C LEU A 188 16.69 0.50 -12.18
N VAL A 189 16.25 -0.35 -11.25
CA VAL A 189 14.83 -0.56 -10.96
C VAL A 189 14.36 0.20 -9.73
N GLN A 190 15.22 0.40 -8.72
CA GLN A 190 14.85 1.10 -7.50
C GLN A 190 14.90 2.63 -7.66
N ARG A 191 14.20 3.29 -6.75
CA ARG A 191 14.31 4.73 -6.46
C ARG A 191 14.94 4.93 -5.06
N PRO A 192 15.27 6.17 -4.66
CA PRO A 192 15.81 6.42 -3.31
C PRO A 192 14.91 5.87 -2.19
N HIS A 193 15.53 5.30 -1.15
CA HIS A 193 14.82 4.68 -0.03
C HIS A 193 14.29 5.75 0.93
N HIS A 194 12.98 6.00 0.88
CA HIS A 194 12.35 7.05 1.68
C HIS A 194 11.79 6.56 3.01
N PHE A 195 10.90 5.57 2.98
CA PHE A 195 10.23 5.03 4.15
C PHE A 195 9.92 3.54 3.91
N ALA A 196 10.16 2.71 4.93
CA ALA A 196 9.87 1.29 4.89
C ALA A 196 9.22 0.83 6.19
N ILE A 197 8.19 0.01 6.08
CA ILE A 197 7.61 -0.74 7.20
C ILE A 197 8.02 -2.20 7.01
N VAL A 198 8.60 -2.80 8.04
CA VAL A 198 8.98 -4.21 8.05
C VAL A 198 8.00 -4.98 8.93
N ASP A 199 7.19 -5.83 8.31
CA ASP A 199 6.35 -6.78 9.01
C ASP A 199 7.18 -7.96 9.53
N GLU A 200 6.78 -8.53 10.66
CA GLU A 200 7.54 -9.55 11.41
C GLU A 200 9.02 -9.17 11.56
N VAL A 201 9.26 -7.96 12.07
CA VAL A 201 10.59 -7.32 12.19
C VAL A 201 11.62 -8.17 12.92
N ASP A 202 11.19 -8.97 13.90
CA ASP A 202 12.01 -9.92 14.65
C ASP A 202 12.51 -11.08 13.78
N SER A 203 11.73 -11.51 12.78
CA SER A 203 12.14 -12.54 11.84
C SER A 203 13.02 -12.00 10.69
N VAL A 204 12.97 -10.69 10.43
CA VAL A 204 13.65 -10.06 9.28
C VAL A 204 14.96 -9.37 9.68
N LEU A 205 15.01 -8.72 10.85
CA LEU A 205 16.14 -7.87 11.27
C LEU A 205 16.99 -8.46 12.40
N VAL A 206 16.66 -9.65 12.92
CA VAL A 206 17.41 -10.36 13.97
C VAL A 206 17.82 -11.74 13.46
#